data_AF-A0A959GWL8-F1
#
_entry.id   AF-A0A959GWL8-F1
#
_cell.length_a   1.000
_cell.length_b   1.000
_cell.length_c   1.000
_cell.angle_alpha   90.00
_cell.angle_beta   90.00
_cell.angle_gamma   90.00
#
_symmetry.space_group_name_H-M   'P 1'
#
loop_
_entity.id
_entity.type
_entity.pdbx_description
1 polymer ?
#
loop_
_entity_poly.entity_id
_entity_poly.type
_entity_poly.pdbx_seq_one_letter_code
_entity_poly.pdbx_strand_id
1 'polypeptide(L)'
;MAKPNTTEARSALIFIPDISGFTRFISDTEISHSKHIIEELLEILMDANELGLQVSEIEGDAILYYRFGQAPTAAELLAQVQRMFTRFHAHLKKYETHRICHCGACRSAHQLTLKFIAHYGPIAQNQIKQYIKLFGKEVIVAHRLLKNDIEHHEYALFTSPLVAACSTWVEVADAAWADVEHSAQEYDSGPVQYCYLPLAPLMDYVPGPTPEDYRIPGPTTHLMHSEAMIPAPMEMVFDVIADLPWRSKWVDGSIPEVQDINHNIFQQGSRHRCLADGPVVVSHDLNQQSNSISFSETNVDKAFCVVYTLHRKGPALTRAEANAYIRWNPFRSLIFHIFFRKKLRATYDQTWNNLALYCQGLIREGKQHHNLIVTGVDGHAQAVA
;
A
#
# COMPACT_ATOMS: atom_id res chain seq x y z
N MET A 1 -43.45 -2.83 -2.67
CA MET A 1 -42.79 -3.73 -1.70
C MET A 1 -42.14 -2.86 -0.64
N ALA A 2 -42.65 -2.88 0.59
CA ALA A 2 -42.10 -2.10 1.69
C ALA A 2 -40.74 -2.71 2.09
N LYS A 3 -39.68 -1.88 2.12
CA LYS A 3 -38.38 -2.30 2.65
C LYS A 3 -38.52 -2.52 4.16
N PRO A 4 -37.95 -3.59 4.74
CA PRO A 4 -37.88 -3.72 6.18
C PRO A 4 -36.93 -2.64 6.72
N ASN A 5 -37.48 -1.55 7.25
CA ASN A 5 -36.73 -0.67 8.14
C ASN A 5 -36.54 -1.42 9.46
N THR A 6 -35.39 -2.07 9.64
CA THR A 6 -35.01 -2.60 10.95
C THR A 6 -34.54 -1.45 11.84
N THR A 7 -35.49 -0.68 12.36
CA THR A 7 -35.25 0.40 13.34
C THR A 7 -35.00 -0.13 14.76
N GLU A 8 -34.95 -1.45 14.96
CA GLU A 8 -34.70 -2.05 16.26
C GLU A 8 -33.21 -2.06 16.59
N ALA A 9 -32.87 -1.55 17.78
CA ALA A 9 -31.53 -1.61 18.30
C ALA A 9 -31.16 -3.07 18.63
N ARG A 10 -30.03 -3.53 18.12
CA ARG A 10 -29.51 -4.88 18.30
C ARG A 10 -28.10 -4.79 18.86
N SER A 11 -27.75 -5.69 19.76
CA SER A 11 -26.38 -5.76 20.28
C SER A 11 -25.40 -6.08 19.16
N ALA A 12 -24.30 -5.33 19.12
CA ALA A 12 -23.24 -5.48 18.15
C ALA A 12 -21.88 -5.19 18.78
N LEU A 13 -20.86 -5.85 18.26
CA LEU A 13 -19.48 -5.42 18.38
C LEU A 13 -19.26 -4.21 17.47
N ILE A 14 -18.62 -3.18 17.99
CA ILE A 14 -18.00 -2.08 17.25
C ILE A 14 -16.49 -2.24 17.41
N PHE A 15 -15.75 -2.24 16.32
CA PHE A 15 -14.30 -2.43 16.33
C PHE A 15 -13.63 -1.43 15.38
N ILE A 16 -12.63 -0.71 15.87
CA ILE A 16 -12.01 0.40 15.14
C ILE A 16 -10.48 0.25 15.20
N PRO A 17 -9.82 -0.32 14.18
CA PRO A 17 -8.42 -0.06 13.91
C PRO A 17 -8.23 1.38 13.43
N ASP A 18 -7.26 2.08 14.02
CA ASP A 18 -6.95 3.49 13.77
C ASP A 18 -5.43 3.67 13.63
N ILE A 19 -5.00 4.22 12.49
CA ILE A 19 -3.57 4.43 12.20
C ILE A 19 -3.11 5.71 12.90
N SER A 20 -2.32 5.53 13.96
CA SER A 20 -1.76 6.64 14.72
C SER A 20 -0.54 7.26 14.02
N GLY A 21 -0.41 8.59 14.14
CA GLY A 21 0.62 9.39 13.45
C GLY A 21 0.18 9.96 12.08
N PHE A 22 -1.02 9.63 11.63
CA PHE A 22 -1.57 10.01 10.32
C PHE A 22 -1.62 11.51 10.05
N THR A 23 -2.12 12.33 10.99
CA THR A 23 -2.27 13.78 10.74
C THR A 23 -0.94 14.44 10.43
N ARG A 24 0.10 14.05 11.18
CA ARG A 24 1.47 14.50 10.93
C ARG A 24 1.98 13.96 9.61
N PHE A 25 1.74 12.68 9.35
CA PHE A 25 2.12 12.02 8.10
C PHE A 25 1.56 12.75 6.88
N ILE A 26 0.27 13.13 6.84
CA ILE A 26 -0.29 13.89 5.71
C ILE A 26 0.22 15.34 5.64
N SER A 27 0.43 15.99 6.79
CA SER A 27 0.76 17.41 6.84
C SER A 27 2.21 17.71 6.47
N ASP A 28 3.13 16.79 6.79
CA ASP A 28 4.58 16.98 6.65
C ASP A 28 5.14 16.40 5.33
N THR A 29 4.30 15.91 4.42
CA THR A 29 4.73 15.08 3.29
C THR A 29 3.94 15.29 1.99
N GLU A 30 4.41 14.65 0.92
CA GLU A 30 3.81 14.68 -0.41
C GLU A 30 2.45 13.98 -0.42
N ILE A 31 1.38 14.77 -0.55
CA ILE A 31 -0.02 14.35 -0.41
C ILE A 31 -0.37 13.11 -1.24
N SER A 32 0.16 12.99 -2.46
CA SER A 32 -0.15 11.86 -3.36
C SER A 32 0.37 10.52 -2.82
N HIS A 33 1.63 10.48 -2.37
CA HIS A 33 2.24 9.25 -1.84
C HIS A 33 1.67 8.89 -0.48
N SER A 34 1.43 9.87 0.38
CA SER A 34 0.81 9.63 1.69
C SER A 34 -0.59 9.03 1.57
N LYS A 35 -1.39 9.53 0.63
CA LYS A 35 -2.70 8.96 0.33
C LYS A 35 -2.58 7.48 -0.08
N HIS A 36 -1.71 7.16 -1.03
CA HIS A 36 -1.55 5.79 -1.52
C HIS A 36 -1.06 4.81 -0.45
N ILE A 37 -0.14 5.25 0.42
CA ILE A 37 0.35 4.42 1.52
C ILE A 37 -0.78 4.11 2.50
N ILE A 38 -1.60 5.09 2.85
CA ILE A 38 -2.71 4.90 3.79
C ILE A 38 -3.79 4.02 3.17
N GLU A 39 -4.17 4.23 1.91
CA GLU A 39 -5.11 3.36 1.19
C GLU A 39 -4.65 1.90 1.24
N GLU A 40 -3.38 1.63 0.91
CA GLU A 40 -2.82 0.27 0.92
C GLU A 40 -2.78 -0.34 2.34
N LEU A 41 -2.46 0.45 3.37
CA LEU A 41 -2.49 0.00 4.77
C LEU A 41 -3.91 -0.33 5.25
N LEU A 42 -4.91 0.45 4.86
CA LEU A 42 -6.31 0.19 5.19
C LEU A 42 -6.80 -1.09 4.49
N GLU A 43 -6.46 -1.28 3.22
CA GLU A 43 -6.77 -2.52 2.47
C GLU A 43 -6.17 -3.75 3.16
N ILE A 44 -4.94 -3.66 3.66
CA ILE A 44 -4.29 -4.75 4.42
C ILE A 44 -5.05 -5.08 5.70
N LEU A 45 -5.53 -4.06 6.42
CA LEU A 45 -6.35 -4.26 7.61
C LEU A 45 -7.69 -4.93 7.25
N MET A 46 -8.30 -4.55 6.12
CA MET A 46 -9.53 -5.17 5.62
C MET A 46 -9.33 -6.64 5.25
N ASP A 47 -8.25 -6.97 4.54
CA ASP A 47 -7.91 -8.35 4.17
C ASP A 47 -7.54 -9.22 5.39
N ALA A 48 -7.08 -8.58 6.47
CA ALA A 48 -6.77 -9.24 7.73
C ALA A 48 -8.00 -9.55 8.60
N ASN A 49 -9.23 -9.19 8.18
CA ASN A 49 -10.47 -9.48 8.90
C ASN A 49 -10.89 -10.97 8.78
N GLU A 50 -10.81 -11.70 9.89
CA GLU A 50 -11.27 -13.08 10.02
C GLU A 50 -12.56 -13.22 10.86
N LEU A 51 -12.93 -12.19 11.61
CA LEU A 51 -14.13 -12.20 12.46
C LEU A 51 -15.45 -11.93 11.70
N GLY A 52 -15.39 -11.81 10.37
CA GLY A 52 -16.55 -11.50 9.54
C GLY A 52 -17.14 -10.13 9.84
N LEU A 53 -16.28 -9.17 10.23
CA LEU A 53 -16.70 -7.80 10.54
C LEU A 53 -17.20 -7.09 9.27
N GLN A 54 -18.22 -6.26 9.39
CA GLN A 54 -18.74 -5.44 8.29
C GLN A 54 -18.21 -4.02 8.41
N VAL A 55 -17.73 -3.45 7.29
CA VAL A 55 -17.33 -2.04 7.25
C VAL A 55 -18.59 -1.18 7.27
N SER A 56 -18.68 -0.30 8.26
CA SER A 56 -19.67 0.78 8.27
C SER A 56 -19.15 1.98 7.51
N GLU A 57 -17.96 2.47 7.90
CA GLU A 57 -17.38 3.72 7.40
C GLU A 57 -15.84 3.61 7.39
N ILE A 58 -15.21 4.33 6.47
CA ILE A 58 -13.76 4.56 6.45
C ILE A 58 -13.56 6.06 6.65
N GLU A 59 -12.84 6.44 7.70
CA GLU A 59 -12.66 7.83 8.14
C GLU A 59 -11.19 8.21 8.08
N GLY A 60 -10.69 8.57 6.89
CA GLY A 60 -9.29 8.94 6.71
C GLY A 60 -8.35 7.76 6.97
N ASP A 61 -7.96 7.59 8.22
CA ASP A 61 -6.99 6.65 8.79
C ASP A 61 -7.59 5.56 9.68
N ALA A 62 -8.91 5.57 9.87
CA ALA A 62 -9.62 4.58 10.68
C ALA A 62 -10.66 3.81 9.88
N ILE A 63 -10.91 2.55 10.28
CA ILE A 63 -12.00 1.73 9.74
C ILE A 63 -12.99 1.44 10.85
N LEU A 64 -14.24 1.89 10.71
CA LEU A 64 -15.29 1.51 11.65
C LEU A 64 -15.93 0.21 11.21
N TYR A 65 -15.64 -0.85 11.95
CA TYR A 65 -16.28 -2.14 11.80
C TYR A 65 -17.45 -2.34 12.77
N TYR A 66 -18.40 -3.17 12.36
CA TYR A 66 -19.42 -3.70 13.23
C TYR A 66 -19.75 -5.17 12.95
N ARG A 67 -20.29 -5.85 13.97
CA ARG A 67 -20.85 -7.21 13.83
C ARG A 67 -22.01 -7.41 14.80
N PHE A 68 -23.22 -7.59 14.26
CA PHE A 68 -24.40 -7.93 15.05
C PHE A 68 -24.32 -9.34 15.65
N GLY A 69 -24.95 -9.51 16.81
CA GLY A 69 -25.09 -10.81 17.46
C GLY A 69 -24.19 -10.93 18.68
N GLN A 70 -23.69 -12.13 18.94
CA GLN A 70 -22.94 -12.44 20.14
C GLN A 70 -21.59 -11.71 20.19
N ALA A 71 -21.24 -11.22 21.38
CA ALA A 71 -19.91 -10.67 21.66
C ALA A 71 -18.82 -11.72 21.36
N PRO A 72 -17.68 -11.33 20.78
CA PRO A 72 -16.57 -12.25 20.59
C PRO A 72 -16.02 -12.70 21.95
N THR A 73 -15.41 -13.88 21.96
CA THR A 73 -14.55 -14.30 23.06
C THR A 73 -13.30 -13.44 23.12
N ALA A 74 -12.63 -13.41 24.27
CA ALA A 74 -11.36 -12.69 24.42
C ALA A 74 -10.32 -13.22 23.40
N ALA A 75 -10.19 -14.54 23.27
CA ALA A 75 -9.25 -15.17 22.34
C ALA A 75 -9.51 -14.78 20.86
N GLU A 76 -10.76 -14.79 20.41
CA GLU A 76 -11.13 -14.39 19.04
C GLU A 76 -10.74 -12.93 18.74
N LEU A 77 -11.02 -12.02 19.67
CA LEU A 77 -10.74 -10.60 19.45
C LEU A 77 -9.25 -10.28 19.56
N LEU A 78 -8.55 -10.89 20.52
CA LEU A 78 -7.09 -10.77 20.64
C LEU A 78 -6.37 -11.33 19.41
N ALA A 79 -6.81 -12.47 18.88
CA ALA A 79 -6.27 -13.04 17.64
C ALA A 79 -6.50 -12.10 16.44
N GLN A 80 -7.68 -11.48 16.34
CA GLN A 80 -7.97 -10.49 15.29
C GLN A 80 -7.05 -9.25 15.38
N VAL A 81 -6.84 -8.73 16.59
CA VAL A 81 -5.92 -7.61 16.86
C VAL A 81 -4.49 -8.00 16.47
N GLN A 82 -4.01 -9.15 16.94
CA GLN A 82 -2.65 -9.64 16.65
C GLN A 82 -2.46 -9.80 15.14
N ARG A 83 -3.42 -10.39 14.43
CA ARG A 83 -3.34 -10.60 12.97
C ARG A 83 -3.24 -9.28 12.22
N MET A 84 -4.13 -8.32 12.51
CA MET A 84 -4.10 -7.01 11.88
C MET A 84 -2.79 -6.26 12.18
N PHE A 85 -2.34 -6.27 13.43
CA PHE A 85 -1.08 -5.68 13.85
C PHE A 85 0.12 -6.28 13.11
N THR A 86 0.22 -7.62 13.07
CA THR A 86 1.31 -8.32 12.40
C THR A 86 1.33 -8.04 10.90
N ARG A 87 0.16 -8.02 10.24
CA ARG A 87 0.06 -7.71 8.80
C ARG A 87 0.44 -6.27 8.49
N PHE A 88 -0.06 -5.32 9.28
CA PHE A 88 0.25 -3.90 9.17
C PHE A 88 1.77 -3.65 9.28
N HIS A 89 2.40 -4.14 10.34
CA HIS A 89 3.83 -3.92 10.56
C HIS A 89 4.74 -4.70 9.62
N ALA A 90 4.35 -5.91 9.21
CA ALA A 90 5.09 -6.64 8.18
C ALA A 90 5.12 -5.84 6.86
N HIS A 91 4.03 -5.16 6.54
CA HIS A 91 3.96 -4.29 5.36
C HIS A 91 4.79 -3.01 5.50
N LEU A 92 4.78 -2.37 6.67
CA LEU A 92 5.67 -1.22 6.94
C LEU A 92 7.15 -1.59 6.81
N LYS A 93 7.57 -2.75 7.34
CA LYS A 93 8.94 -3.28 7.15
C LYS A 93 9.26 -3.50 5.66
N LYS A 94 8.28 -3.89 4.85
CA LYS A 94 8.43 -4.02 3.40
C LYS A 94 8.64 -2.66 2.74
N TYR A 95 7.83 -1.65 3.06
CA TYR A 95 8.03 -0.28 2.54
C TYR A 95 9.43 0.25 2.86
N GLU A 96 9.90 0.08 4.10
CA GLU A 96 11.21 0.58 4.50
C GLU A 96 12.35 0.00 3.66
N THR A 97 12.25 -1.29 3.31
CA THR A 97 13.29 -2.02 2.58
C THR A 97 13.15 -1.96 1.06
N HIS A 98 11.93 -1.78 0.54
CA HIS A 98 11.63 -1.83 -0.91
C HIS A 98 11.39 -0.45 -1.53
N ARG A 99 11.31 0.62 -0.72
CA ARG A 99 11.06 1.98 -1.22
C ARG A 99 12.15 2.44 -2.18
N ILE A 100 11.68 3.11 -3.22
CA ILE A 100 12.49 3.72 -4.28
C ILE A 100 12.47 5.25 -4.15
N CYS A 101 11.36 5.77 -3.66
CA CYS A 101 11.17 7.18 -3.42
C CYS A 101 11.76 7.59 -2.06
N HIS A 102 12.42 8.75 -2.04
CA HIS A 102 13.03 9.36 -0.86
C HIS A 102 12.26 10.60 -0.38
N CYS A 103 11.01 10.73 -0.80
CA CYS A 103 10.10 11.79 -0.39
C CYS A 103 9.80 11.69 1.12
N GLY A 104 9.27 12.77 1.71
CA GLY A 104 8.91 12.82 3.13
C GLY A 104 7.96 11.68 3.53
N ALA A 105 6.98 11.38 2.67
CA ALA A 105 5.99 10.32 2.89
C ALA A 105 6.63 8.94 2.94
N CYS A 106 7.33 8.56 1.87
CA CYS A 106 7.94 7.23 1.76
C CYS A 106 9.02 6.99 2.83
N ARG A 107 9.69 8.06 3.30
CA ARG A 107 10.68 7.96 4.37
C ARG A 107 10.06 7.82 5.75
N SER A 108 8.93 8.47 6.02
CA SER A 108 8.29 8.47 7.35
C SER A 108 7.23 7.38 7.54
N ALA A 109 6.86 6.65 6.48
CA ALA A 109 5.83 5.59 6.55
C ALA A 109 6.08 4.56 7.66
N HIS A 110 7.34 4.18 7.92
CA HIS A 110 7.72 3.24 8.98
C HIS A 110 7.43 3.73 10.41
N GLN A 111 7.10 5.02 10.58
CA GLN A 111 6.75 5.63 11.87
C GLN A 111 5.25 5.58 12.17
N LEU A 112 4.43 5.15 11.20
CA LEU A 112 3.01 4.92 11.41
C LEU A 112 2.82 3.78 12.42
N THR A 113 1.84 3.96 13.28
CA THR A 113 1.53 3.04 14.38
C THR A 113 0.06 2.67 14.30
N LEU A 114 -0.35 1.62 15.02
CA LEU A 114 -1.72 1.13 14.97
C LEU A 114 -2.29 0.93 16.37
N LYS A 115 -3.51 1.41 16.60
CA LYS A 115 -4.29 1.12 17.80
C LYS A 115 -5.66 0.57 17.46
N PHE A 116 -6.28 -0.10 18.43
CA PHE A 116 -7.59 -0.72 18.27
C PHE A 116 -8.53 -0.32 19.39
N ILE A 117 -9.76 0.06 19.04
CA ILE A 117 -10.85 0.32 19.98
C ILE A 117 -11.95 -0.73 19.78
N ALA A 118 -12.36 -1.41 20.85
CA ALA A 118 -13.42 -2.40 20.81
C ALA A 118 -14.50 -2.12 21.87
N HIS A 119 -15.74 -2.05 21.39
CA HIS A 119 -16.89 -1.74 22.21
C HIS A 119 -18.07 -2.66 21.86
N TYR A 120 -18.96 -2.91 22.81
CA TYR A 120 -20.12 -3.77 22.59
C TYR A 120 -21.36 -3.16 23.21
N GLY A 121 -22.43 -3.07 22.43
CA GLY A 121 -23.68 -2.51 22.91
C GLY A 121 -24.77 -2.45 21.83
N PRO A 122 -25.98 -2.01 22.19
CA PRO A 122 -27.10 -1.91 21.26
C PRO A 122 -26.90 -0.77 20.25
N ILE A 123 -26.92 -1.11 18.97
CA ILE A 123 -26.93 -0.15 17.85
C ILE A 123 -28.08 -0.44 16.88
N ALA A 124 -28.58 0.59 16.23
CA ALA A 124 -29.54 0.48 15.14
C ALA A 124 -28.82 0.70 13.80
N GLN A 125 -29.29 0.02 12.75
CA GLN A 125 -28.81 0.21 11.39
C GLN A 125 -29.92 0.83 10.55
N ASN A 126 -29.65 1.99 9.95
CA ASN A 126 -30.58 2.66 9.06
C ASN A 126 -30.03 2.73 7.64
N GLN A 127 -30.90 2.48 6.66
CA GLN A 127 -30.60 2.70 5.25
C GLN A 127 -31.02 4.11 4.83
N ILE A 128 -30.05 4.95 4.47
CA ILE A 128 -30.27 6.29 3.92
C ILE A 128 -29.93 6.24 2.42
N LYS A 129 -30.97 6.18 1.57
CA LYS A 129 -30.82 5.89 0.13
C LYS A 129 -30.03 4.58 -0.10
N GLN A 130 -28.85 4.66 -0.71
CA GLN A 130 -27.95 3.52 -0.92
C GLN A 130 -26.97 3.29 0.24
N TYR A 131 -26.88 4.20 1.20
CA TYR A 131 -25.91 4.15 2.28
C TYR A 131 -26.49 3.47 3.52
N ILE A 132 -25.66 2.69 4.20
CA ILE A 132 -25.96 2.11 5.51
C ILE A 132 -25.25 2.97 6.55
N LYS A 133 -25.99 3.39 7.58
CA LYS A 133 -25.46 4.19 8.70
C LYS A 133 -25.83 3.52 10.01
N LEU A 134 -24.86 3.45 10.92
CA LEU A 134 -25.08 3.00 12.29
C LEU A 134 -25.54 4.18 13.15
N PHE A 135 -26.47 3.91 14.06
CA PHE A 135 -27.02 4.88 14.99
C PHE A 135 -27.07 4.29 16.40
N GLY A 136 -26.75 5.11 17.39
CA GLY A 136 -26.82 4.71 18.80
C GLY A 136 -25.78 5.43 19.64
N LYS A 137 -26.04 5.51 20.95
CA LYS A 137 -25.09 6.05 21.92
C LYS A 137 -23.75 5.33 21.86
N GLU A 138 -23.80 4.01 21.68
CA GLU A 138 -22.62 3.13 21.67
C GLU A 138 -21.65 3.46 20.51
N VAL A 139 -22.16 3.88 19.34
CA VAL A 139 -21.33 4.33 18.21
C VAL A 139 -20.57 5.60 18.60
N ILE A 140 -21.24 6.55 19.26
CA ILE A 140 -20.63 7.80 19.72
C ILE A 140 -19.55 7.53 20.77
N VAL A 141 -19.80 6.59 21.70
CA VAL A 141 -18.81 6.18 22.71
C VAL A 141 -17.57 5.61 22.04
N ALA A 142 -17.72 4.69 21.08
CA ALA A 142 -16.59 4.10 20.35
C ALA A 142 -15.74 5.15 19.62
N HIS A 143 -16.35 6.11 18.92
CA HIS A 143 -15.60 7.20 18.27
C HIS A 143 -14.89 8.11 19.27
N ARG A 144 -15.51 8.43 20.41
CA ARG A 144 -14.88 9.27 21.43
C ARG A 144 -13.65 8.61 22.03
N LEU A 145 -13.68 7.30 22.20
CA LEU A 145 -12.55 6.52 22.69
C LEU A 145 -11.34 6.54 21.75
N LEU A 146 -11.46 6.96 20.48
CA LEU A 146 -10.29 7.21 19.64
C LEU A 146 -9.42 8.36 20.19
N LYS A 147 -10.04 9.29 20.92
CA LYS A 147 -9.37 10.37 21.67
C LYS A 147 -9.41 10.02 23.16
N ASN A 148 -8.35 9.37 23.61
CA ASN A 148 -8.15 9.01 25.01
C ASN A 148 -6.75 9.41 25.49
N ASP A 149 -6.54 9.30 26.81
CA ASP A 149 -5.31 9.74 27.49
C ASP A 149 -4.29 8.61 27.70
N ILE A 150 -4.38 7.51 26.93
CA ILE A 150 -3.40 6.42 27.00
C ILE A 150 -2.07 6.90 26.41
N GLU A 151 -0.98 6.77 27.18
CA GLU A 151 0.36 7.24 26.77
C GLU A 151 0.96 6.40 25.64
N HIS A 152 0.56 5.13 25.52
CA HIS A 152 1.01 4.26 24.43
C HIS A 152 0.46 4.71 23.08
N HIS A 153 1.29 4.66 22.04
CA HIS A 153 0.83 4.87 20.66
C HIS A 153 0.23 3.61 20.03
N GLU A 154 0.59 2.43 20.56
CA GLU A 154 0.12 1.13 20.07
C GLU A 154 -0.50 0.31 21.20
N TYR A 155 -1.82 0.24 21.19
CA TYR A 155 -2.60 -0.48 22.20
C TYR A 155 -3.89 -1.04 21.60
N ALA A 156 -4.47 -2.02 22.29
CA ALA A 156 -5.86 -2.42 22.09
C ALA A 156 -6.67 -2.10 23.35
N LEU A 157 -7.78 -1.39 23.18
CA LEU A 157 -8.69 -0.96 24.23
C LEU A 157 -10.01 -1.72 24.14
N PHE A 158 -10.45 -2.29 25.26
CA PHE A 158 -11.68 -3.07 25.40
C PHE A 158 -12.55 -2.45 26.49
N THR A 159 -13.75 -1.99 26.11
CA THR A 159 -14.67 -1.37 27.08
C THR A 159 -15.28 -2.38 28.04
N SER A 160 -15.67 -1.93 29.24
CA SER A 160 -16.31 -2.78 30.24
C SER A 160 -17.59 -3.48 29.75
N PRO A 161 -18.47 -2.86 28.93
CA PRO A 161 -19.60 -3.56 28.32
C PRO A 161 -19.22 -4.75 27.44
N LEU A 162 -18.08 -4.68 26.73
CA LEU A 162 -17.57 -5.81 25.94
C LEU A 162 -17.07 -6.94 26.85
N VAL A 163 -16.28 -6.59 27.86
CA VAL A 163 -15.75 -7.54 28.86
C VAL A 163 -16.90 -8.25 29.59
N ALA A 164 -17.94 -7.52 29.99
CA ALA A 164 -19.11 -8.07 30.68
C ALA A 164 -20.02 -8.92 29.77
N ALA A 165 -19.95 -8.73 28.44
CA ALA A 165 -20.81 -9.44 27.50
C ALA A 165 -20.40 -10.90 27.25
N CYS A 166 -19.21 -11.32 27.64
CA CYS A 166 -18.75 -12.70 27.47
C CYS A 166 -17.84 -13.15 28.64
N SER A 167 -18.15 -14.27 29.27
CA SER A 167 -17.45 -14.75 30.48
C SER A 167 -15.97 -15.08 30.26
N THR A 168 -15.56 -15.37 29.02
CA THR A 168 -14.15 -15.66 28.68
C THR A 168 -13.22 -14.48 28.92
N TRP A 169 -13.74 -13.25 29.05
CA TRP A 169 -12.91 -12.09 29.34
C TRP A 169 -12.37 -12.04 30.77
N VAL A 170 -12.87 -12.88 31.67
CA VAL A 170 -12.28 -13.06 33.02
C VAL A 170 -10.85 -13.61 32.93
N GLU A 171 -10.57 -14.40 31.90
CA GLU A 171 -9.27 -15.06 31.65
C GLU A 171 -8.44 -14.29 30.60
N VAL A 172 -8.76 -13.03 30.33
CA VAL A 172 -8.04 -12.22 29.32
C VAL A 172 -6.55 -12.11 29.63
N ALA A 173 -6.17 -12.08 30.91
CA ALA A 173 -4.77 -12.04 31.33
C ALA A 173 -3.99 -13.32 30.95
N ASP A 174 -4.67 -14.47 30.86
CA ASP A 174 -4.05 -15.74 30.47
C ASP A 174 -3.88 -15.86 28.95
N ALA A 175 -4.74 -15.16 28.18
CA ALA A 175 -4.71 -15.15 26.72
C ALA A 175 -3.93 -13.96 26.12
N ALA A 176 -3.72 -12.89 26.89
CA ALA A 176 -3.02 -11.69 26.44
C ALA A 176 -1.50 -11.92 26.36
N TRP A 177 -0.86 -11.23 25.42
CA TRP A 177 0.60 -11.21 25.27
C TRP A 177 1.29 -10.18 26.18
N ALA A 178 0.53 -9.40 26.94
CA ALA A 178 1.00 -8.34 27.81
C ALA A 178 0.06 -8.17 29.02
N ASP A 179 0.54 -7.46 30.04
CA ASP A 179 -0.27 -7.10 31.19
C ASP A 179 -1.48 -6.25 30.77
N VAL A 180 -2.63 -6.54 31.39
CA VAL A 180 -3.88 -5.85 31.13
C VAL A 180 -4.05 -4.72 32.14
N GLU A 181 -4.09 -3.49 31.66
CA GLU A 181 -4.25 -2.29 32.47
C GLU A 181 -5.71 -1.84 32.46
N HIS A 182 -6.20 -1.35 33.60
CA HIS A 182 -7.57 -0.86 33.74
C HIS A 182 -7.57 0.65 33.93
N SER A 183 -8.45 1.33 33.21
CA SER A 183 -8.60 2.79 33.31
C SER A 183 -10.05 3.20 33.08
N ALA A 184 -10.32 4.48 33.31
CA ALA A 184 -11.61 5.08 33.06
C ALA A 184 -11.39 6.52 32.58
N GLN A 185 -12.25 6.96 31.66
CA GLN A 185 -12.22 8.34 31.16
C GLN A 185 -13.61 8.95 31.18
N GLU A 186 -13.68 10.22 31.58
CA GLU A 186 -14.92 10.98 31.62
C GLU A 186 -15.18 11.62 30.24
N TYR A 187 -16.37 11.43 29.72
CA TYR A 187 -16.86 12.09 28.52
C TYR A 187 -18.21 12.75 28.81
N ASP A 188 -18.72 13.63 27.92
CA ASP A 188 -20.03 14.29 28.15
C ASP A 188 -21.19 13.30 28.33
N SER A 189 -21.01 12.06 27.88
CA SER A 189 -21.97 10.95 27.96
C SER A 189 -21.89 10.14 29.26
N GLY A 190 -20.99 10.52 30.17
CA GLY A 190 -20.65 9.83 31.42
C GLY A 190 -19.30 9.11 31.37
N PRO A 191 -18.88 8.48 32.48
CA PRO A 191 -17.63 7.75 32.59
C PRO A 191 -17.66 6.49 31.72
N VAL A 192 -16.56 6.23 31.02
CA VAL A 192 -16.35 5.01 30.26
C VAL A 192 -15.18 4.26 30.88
N GLN A 193 -15.48 3.10 31.46
CA GLN A 193 -14.48 2.19 32.02
C GLN A 193 -14.02 1.21 30.95
N TYR A 194 -12.72 0.97 30.88
CA TYR A 194 -12.12 0.06 29.91
C TYR A 194 -10.86 -0.61 30.48
N CYS A 195 -10.43 -1.68 29.83
CA CYS A 195 -9.07 -2.15 29.95
C CYS A 195 -8.33 -1.97 28.63
N TYR A 196 -7.02 -1.92 28.68
CA TYR A 196 -6.17 -1.91 27.49
C TYR A 196 -4.91 -2.73 27.72
N LEU A 197 -4.24 -3.05 26.62
CA LEU A 197 -2.95 -3.73 26.64
C LEU A 197 -2.05 -3.18 25.52
N PRO A 198 -0.75 -3.02 25.79
CA PRO A 198 0.20 -2.53 24.79
C PRO A 198 0.44 -3.59 23.70
N LEU A 199 0.66 -3.13 22.47
CA LEU A 199 0.96 -4.01 21.33
C LEU A 199 2.46 -4.18 21.08
N ALA A 200 3.31 -3.38 21.73
CA ALA A 200 4.76 -3.40 21.53
C ALA A 200 5.38 -4.82 21.60
N PRO A 201 4.98 -5.73 22.53
CA PRO A 201 5.52 -7.10 22.57
C PRO A 201 5.20 -7.94 21.31
N LEU A 202 4.17 -7.59 20.54
CA LEU A 202 3.85 -8.29 19.30
C LEU A 202 4.87 -8.01 18.19
N MET A 203 5.68 -6.97 18.30
CA MET A 203 6.67 -6.59 17.29
C MET A 203 7.70 -7.69 17.03
N ASP A 204 8.03 -8.48 18.06
CA ASP A 204 8.96 -9.62 17.97
C ASP A 204 8.43 -10.75 17.07
N TYR A 205 7.10 -10.83 16.89
CA TYR A 205 6.44 -11.81 16.03
C TYR A 205 6.17 -11.28 14.62
N VAL A 206 6.48 -10.01 14.35
CA VAL A 206 6.31 -9.43 13.02
C VAL A 206 7.40 -9.95 12.10
N PRO A 207 7.07 -10.76 11.07
CA PRO A 207 8.07 -11.33 10.18
C PRO A 207 8.85 -10.22 9.48
N GLY A 208 10.15 -10.43 9.33
CA GLY A 208 10.98 -9.60 8.46
C GLY A 208 10.60 -9.79 6.99
N PRO A 209 10.92 -8.83 6.11
CA PRO A 209 10.68 -8.98 4.68
C PRO A 209 11.51 -10.14 4.15
N THR A 210 10.87 -11.08 3.47
CA THR A 210 11.55 -12.18 2.77
C THR A 210 12.22 -11.65 1.50
N PRO A 211 13.54 -11.83 1.31
CA PRO A 211 14.20 -11.44 0.07
C PRO A 211 13.63 -12.26 -1.10
N GLU A 212 12.99 -11.59 -2.05
CA GLU A 212 12.50 -12.22 -3.28
C GLU A 212 13.49 -11.97 -4.41
N ASP A 213 14.04 -13.06 -4.98
CA ASP A 213 14.91 -12.97 -6.16
C ASP A 213 14.07 -13.12 -7.43
N TYR A 214 13.89 -12.02 -8.15
CA TYR A 214 13.12 -11.99 -9.40
C TYR A 214 13.99 -12.20 -10.64
N ARG A 215 15.31 -12.44 -10.52
CA ARG A 215 16.20 -12.59 -11.67
C ARG A 215 15.94 -13.88 -12.44
N ILE A 216 16.31 -13.88 -13.72
CA ILE A 216 16.29 -15.09 -14.55
C ILE A 216 17.29 -16.11 -13.98
N PRO A 217 16.87 -17.36 -13.71
CA PRO A 217 17.79 -18.38 -13.22
C PRO A 217 18.69 -18.91 -14.34
N GLY A 218 19.99 -18.97 -14.06
CA GLY A 218 21.01 -19.54 -14.95
C GLY A 218 21.45 -18.60 -16.07
N PRO A 219 22.09 -19.13 -17.13
CA PRO A 219 22.66 -18.30 -18.20
C PRO A 219 21.55 -17.61 -19.01
N THR A 220 21.81 -16.35 -19.39
CA THR A 220 20.91 -15.53 -20.21
C THR A 220 21.46 -15.31 -21.61
N THR A 221 20.57 -15.08 -22.57
CA THR A 221 20.92 -14.64 -23.93
C THR A 221 20.39 -13.23 -24.13
N HIS A 222 21.27 -12.33 -24.57
CA HIS A 222 20.87 -10.98 -24.96
C HIS A 222 20.02 -11.03 -26.23
N LEU A 223 18.76 -10.65 -26.11
CA LEU A 223 17.78 -10.68 -27.18
C LEU A 223 17.80 -9.39 -27.98
N MET A 224 17.83 -8.23 -27.32
CA MET A 224 17.62 -6.95 -27.97
C MET A 224 18.20 -5.81 -27.14
N HIS A 225 18.73 -4.81 -27.86
CA HIS A 225 19.09 -3.50 -27.35
C HIS A 225 18.36 -2.46 -28.21
N SER A 226 17.76 -1.47 -27.54
CA SER A 226 17.22 -0.23 -28.11
C SER A 226 17.55 0.91 -27.18
N GLU A 227 17.82 2.07 -27.76
CA GLU A 227 18.12 3.30 -27.05
C GLU A 227 17.50 4.50 -27.75
N ALA A 228 17.26 5.57 -26.99
CA ALA A 228 16.78 6.84 -27.51
C ALA A 228 17.33 8.02 -26.70
N MET A 229 17.42 9.18 -27.35
CA MET A 229 17.69 10.45 -26.70
C MET A 229 16.36 11.15 -26.41
N ILE A 230 16.02 11.25 -25.13
CA ILE A 230 14.81 11.90 -24.66
C ILE A 230 15.17 13.32 -24.20
N PRO A 231 14.63 14.37 -24.84
CA PRO A 231 14.91 15.77 -24.48
C PRO A 231 14.09 16.19 -23.27
N ALA A 232 14.36 15.54 -22.14
CA ALA A 232 13.83 15.85 -20.82
C ALA A 232 14.86 15.49 -19.72
N PRO A 233 14.77 16.11 -18.52
CA PRO A 233 15.59 15.71 -17.36
C PRO A 233 15.37 14.24 -16.99
N MET A 234 16.40 13.60 -16.43
CA MET A 234 16.40 12.16 -16.12
C MET A 234 15.32 11.81 -15.09
N GLU A 235 15.11 12.69 -14.12
CA GLU A 235 14.11 12.57 -13.06
C GLU A 235 12.71 12.51 -13.66
N MET A 236 12.38 13.43 -14.55
CA MET A 236 11.09 13.45 -15.25
C MET A 236 10.88 12.20 -16.09
N VAL A 237 11.91 11.73 -16.80
CA VAL A 237 11.81 10.48 -17.56
C VAL A 237 11.56 9.30 -16.63
N PHE A 238 12.22 9.27 -15.48
CA PHE A 238 12.04 8.22 -14.48
C PHE A 238 10.64 8.27 -13.85
N ASP A 239 10.13 9.44 -13.47
CA ASP A 239 8.78 9.63 -12.93
C ASP A 239 7.73 9.01 -13.84
N VAL A 240 7.81 9.30 -15.14
CA VAL A 240 6.86 8.80 -16.15
C VAL A 240 7.01 7.29 -16.40
N ILE A 241 8.24 6.77 -16.37
CA ILE A 241 8.49 5.34 -16.56
C ILE A 241 8.03 4.53 -15.35
N ALA A 242 8.27 5.03 -14.14
CA ALA A 242 7.95 4.36 -12.89
C ALA A 242 6.45 4.38 -12.59
N ASP A 243 5.70 5.32 -13.17
CA ASP A 243 4.25 5.38 -13.00
C ASP A 243 3.50 4.33 -13.82
N LEU A 244 3.37 3.14 -13.23
CA LEU A 244 2.84 1.94 -13.89
C LEU A 244 1.44 2.13 -14.50
N PRO A 245 0.45 2.72 -13.80
CA PRO A 245 -0.88 2.95 -14.38
C PRO A 245 -0.84 3.81 -15.65
N TRP A 246 0.15 4.70 -15.77
CA TRP A 246 0.24 5.68 -16.85
C TRP A 246 1.02 5.19 -18.06
N ARG A 247 1.62 4.00 -17.98
CA ARG A 247 2.29 3.35 -19.12
C ARG A 247 1.36 3.13 -20.31
N SER A 248 0.05 3.02 -20.10
CA SER A 248 -0.94 2.94 -21.20
C SER A 248 -0.96 4.16 -22.12
N LYS A 249 -0.38 5.30 -21.70
CA LYS A 249 -0.34 6.53 -22.50
C LYS A 249 0.81 6.59 -23.50
N TRP A 250 1.86 5.78 -23.30
CA TRP A 250 3.08 5.89 -24.10
C TRP A 250 3.69 4.55 -24.52
N VAL A 251 3.39 3.45 -23.84
CA VAL A 251 3.81 2.11 -24.28
C VAL A 251 3.03 1.68 -25.52
N ASP A 252 3.77 1.38 -26.59
CA ASP A 252 3.19 0.93 -27.85
C ASP A 252 2.51 -0.45 -27.68
N GLY A 253 1.28 -0.58 -28.18
CA GLY A 253 0.47 -1.80 -28.04
C GLY A 253 -0.10 -2.06 -26.64
N SER A 254 -0.06 -1.07 -25.75
CA SER A 254 -0.60 -1.19 -24.39
C SER A 254 -2.13 -1.31 -24.34
N ILE A 255 -2.62 -1.94 -23.27
CA ILE A 255 -4.04 -1.94 -22.94
C ILE A 255 -4.48 -0.57 -22.39
N PRO A 256 -5.76 -0.20 -22.53
CA PRO A 256 -6.25 1.10 -22.07
C PRO A 256 -5.99 1.38 -20.59
N GLU A 257 -6.02 0.33 -19.77
CA GLU A 257 -5.78 0.35 -18.33
C GLU A 257 -4.86 -0.81 -17.96
N VAL A 258 -3.72 -0.49 -17.35
CA VAL A 258 -2.73 -1.47 -16.92
C VAL A 258 -3.31 -2.36 -15.83
N GLN A 259 -3.12 -3.68 -15.95
CA GLN A 259 -3.69 -4.68 -15.05
C GLN A 259 -2.63 -5.25 -14.11
N ASP A 260 -3.06 -6.08 -13.13
CA ASP A 260 -2.19 -6.82 -12.21
C ASP A 260 -1.26 -5.93 -11.35
N ILE A 261 -1.64 -4.65 -11.14
CA ILE A 261 -0.90 -3.72 -10.28
C ILE A 261 -1.08 -4.10 -8.82
N ASN A 262 0.02 -4.29 -8.10
CA ASN A 262 0.01 -4.60 -6.67
C ASN A 262 0.33 -3.40 -5.77
N HIS A 263 0.92 -2.33 -6.33
CA HIS A 263 1.34 -1.14 -5.58
C HIS A 263 1.12 0.10 -6.44
N ASN A 264 0.54 1.15 -5.86
CA ASN A 264 0.34 2.44 -6.53
C ASN A 264 1.64 3.27 -6.59
N ILE A 265 2.55 3.04 -5.65
CA ILE A 265 3.88 3.64 -5.64
C ILE A 265 4.86 2.62 -6.19
N PHE A 266 5.69 3.06 -7.15
CA PHE A 266 6.73 2.21 -7.72
C PHE A 266 7.77 1.83 -6.67
N GLN A 267 7.95 0.54 -6.47
CA GLN A 267 8.85 -0.03 -5.47
C GLN A 267 9.45 -1.36 -5.95
N GLN A 268 10.44 -1.87 -5.21
CA GLN A 268 10.93 -3.22 -5.48
C GLN A 268 9.79 -4.23 -5.29
N GLY A 269 9.61 -5.12 -6.26
CA GLY A 269 8.48 -6.06 -6.29
C GLY A 269 7.19 -5.50 -6.91
N SER A 270 7.20 -4.28 -7.46
CA SER A 270 6.04 -3.77 -8.21
C SER A 270 5.71 -4.64 -9.41
N ARG A 271 4.48 -5.17 -9.42
CA ARG A 271 3.95 -6.10 -10.41
C ARG A 271 2.99 -5.36 -11.33
N HIS A 272 3.00 -5.66 -12.62
CA HIS A 272 2.03 -5.10 -13.57
C HIS A 272 1.95 -5.88 -14.88
N ARG A 273 0.90 -5.60 -15.66
CA ARG A 273 0.68 -6.10 -17.03
C ARG A 273 0.26 -4.95 -17.95
N CYS A 274 1.17 -4.53 -18.83
CA CYS A 274 0.93 -3.44 -19.79
C CYS A 274 0.26 -3.87 -21.10
N LEU A 275 0.27 -5.16 -21.46
CA LEU A 275 -0.24 -5.66 -22.75
C LEU A 275 -1.29 -6.75 -22.49
N ALA A 276 -2.37 -6.81 -23.29
CA ALA A 276 -3.51 -7.73 -23.06
C ALA A 276 -3.06 -9.20 -22.97
N ASP A 277 -2.26 -9.64 -23.93
CA ASP A 277 -1.67 -10.97 -24.01
C ASP A 277 -0.19 -10.98 -23.56
N GLY A 278 0.24 -9.93 -22.85
CA GLY A 278 1.59 -9.82 -22.34
C GLY A 278 1.82 -10.59 -21.04
N PRO A 279 3.08 -10.92 -20.71
CA PRO A 279 3.39 -11.48 -19.42
C PRO A 279 3.13 -10.45 -18.32
N VAL A 280 2.79 -10.95 -17.14
CA VAL A 280 2.92 -10.15 -15.92
C VAL A 280 4.40 -10.03 -15.59
N VAL A 281 4.86 -8.82 -15.30
CA VAL A 281 6.25 -8.52 -14.96
C VAL A 281 6.37 -7.95 -13.56
N VAL A 282 7.54 -8.10 -12.96
CA VAL A 282 7.89 -7.62 -11.63
C VAL A 282 9.18 -6.81 -11.69
N SER A 283 9.15 -5.61 -11.14
CA SER A 283 10.27 -4.67 -11.09
C SER A 283 11.22 -4.99 -9.94
N HIS A 284 12.53 -5.00 -10.20
CA HIS A 284 13.58 -5.35 -9.23
C HIS A 284 14.94 -4.75 -9.63
N ASP A 285 15.99 -5.02 -8.84
CA ASP A 285 17.37 -4.56 -9.08
C ASP A 285 17.46 -3.05 -9.39
N LEU A 286 16.71 -2.21 -8.67
CA LEU A 286 16.78 -0.77 -8.84
C LEU A 286 18.09 -0.23 -8.28
N ASN A 287 18.77 0.62 -9.06
CA ASN A 287 19.91 1.40 -8.66
C ASN A 287 19.73 2.87 -9.07
N GLN A 288 19.90 3.80 -8.13
CA GLN A 288 19.87 5.25 -8.39
C GLN A 288 21.23 5.87 -8.07
N GLN A 289 21.79 6.59 -9.05
CA GLN A 289 23.03 7.35 -8.96
C GLN A 289 22.85 8.71 -9.63
N SER A 290 23.77 9.65 -9.39
CA SER A 290 23.57 11.06 -9.78
C SER A 290 23.43 11.25 -11.29
N ASN A 291 24.06 10.35 -12.05
CA ASN A 291 24.12 10.37 -13.51
C ASN A 291 23.42 9.16 -14.16
N SER A 292 22.86 8.24 -13.38
CA SER A 292 22.15 7.09 -13.94
C SER A 292 21.12 6.48 -13.00
N ILE A 293 20.01 6.05 -13.56
CA ILE A 293 18.99 5.24 -12.88
C ILE A 293 18.79 3.97 -13.69
N SER A 294 18.83 2.81 -13.04
CA SER A 294 18.55 1.52 -13.70
C SER A 294 17.58 0.68 -12.87
N PHE A 295 16.76 -0.12 -13.55
CA PHE A 295 15.94 -1.15 -12.92
C PHE A 295 15.67 -2.27 -13.91
N SER A 296 15.31 -3.43 -13.39
CA SER A 296 14.98 -4.61 -14.17
C SER A 296 13.50 -4.94 -14.04
N GLU A 297 12.89 -5.44 -15.10
CA GLU A 297 11.54 -6.00 -15.08
C GLU A 297 11.61 -7.42 -15.61
N THR A 298 11.30 -8.40 -14.76
CA THR A 298 11.31 -9.81 -15.13
C THR A 298 9.90 -10.37 -15.09
N ASN A 299 9.53 -11.16 -16.09
CA ASN A 299 8.24 -11.82 -16.08
C ASN A 299 8.14 -12.87 -14.96
N VAL A 300 6.92 -13.13 -14.48
CA VAL A 300 6.68 -14.01 -13.33
C VAL A 300 7.23 -15.44 -13.53
N ASP A 301 7.28 -15.94 -14.77
CA ASP A 301 7.87 -17.25 -15.10
C ASP A 301 9.41 -17.26 -15.17
N LYS A 302 10.05 -16.09 -14.99
CA LYS A 302 11.49 -15.84 -15.03
C LYS A 302 12.16 -16.30 -16.33
N ALA A 303 11.48 -16.20 -17.46
CA ALA A 303 12.01 -16.53 -18.78
C ALA A 303 12.49 -15.31 -19.59
N PHE A 304 12.05 -14.10 -19.23
CA PHE A 304 12.31 -12.86 -19.94
C PHE A 304 12.50 -11.69 -18.97
N CYS A 305 13.53 -10.89 -19.20
CA CYS A 305 13.89 -9.74 -18.39
C CYS A 305 14.24 -8.56 -19.29
N VAL A 306 13.82 -7.36 -18.91
CA VAL A 306 14.25 -6.11 -19.54
C VAL A 306 14.94 -5.26 -18.49
N VAL A 307 16.16 -4.87 -18.78
CA VAL A 307 16.92 -3.93 -17.96
C VAL A 307 16.80 -2.55 -18.61
N TYR A 308 16.18 -1.63 -17.88
CA TYR A 308 16.09 -0.23 -18.27
C TYR A 308 17.24 0.54 -17.64
N THR A 309 17.84 1.44 -18.40
CA THR A 309 18.90 2.33 -17.90
C THR A 309 18.71 3.72 -18.47
N LEU A 310 18.61 4.70 -17.58
CA LEU A 310 18.55 6.12 -17.90
C LEU A 310 19.91 6.72 -17.55
N HIS A 311 20.50 7.46 -18.48
CA HIS A 311 21.74 8.19 -18.28
C HIS A 311 21.51 9.67 -18.47
N ARG A 312 21.93 10.49 -17.50
CA ARG A 312 21.97 11.94 -17.65
C ARG A 312 23.02 12.31 -18.71
N LYS A 313 22.61 13.02 -19.77
CA LYS A 313 23.51 13.56 -20.80
C LYS A 313 23.57 15.08 -20.81
N GLY A 314 22.68 15.73 -20.06
CA GLY A 314 22.65 17.16 -19.81
C GLY A 314 21.51 17.51 -18.85
N PRO A 315 21.29 18.81 -18.56
CA PRO A 315 20.24 19.24 -17.64
C PRO A 315 18.82 18.91 -18.13
N ALA A 316 18.60 18.82 -19.44
CA ALA A 316 17.31 18.50 -20.05
C ALA A 316 17.45 17.43 -21.15
N LEU A 317 18.41 16.52 -20.99
CA LEU A 317 18.67 15.48 -21.98
C LEU A 317 19.05 14.17 -21.30
N THR A 318 18.30 13.12 -21.61
CA THR A 318 18.45 11.78 -21.03
C THR A 318 18.64 10.78 -22.15
N ARG A 319 19.61 9.89 -22.02
CA ARG A 319 19.71 8.69 -22.86
C ARG A 319 18.98 7.55 -22.15
N ALA A 320 17.93 7.03 -22.75
CA ALA A 320 17.18 5.88 -22.23
C ALA A 320 17.55 4.62 -23.02
N GLU A 321 17.78 3.53 -22.32
CA GLU A 321 18.16 2.23 -22.89
C GLU A 321 17.27 1.13 -22.35
N ALA A 322 16.92 0.18 -23.20
CA ALA A 322 16.30 -1.09 -22.82
C ALA A 322 17.11 -2.25 -23.39
N ASN A 323 17.57 -3.12 -22.50
CA ASN A 323 18.29 -4.34 -22.82
C ASN A 323 17.45 -5.55 -22.42
N ALA A 324 16.97 -6.31 -23.40
CA ALA A 324 16.13 -7.47 -23.19
C ALA A 324 16.97 -8.76 -23.18
N TYR A 325 16.71 -9.61 -22.19
CA TYR A 325 17.35 -10.90 -21.97
C TYR A 325 16.31 -12.01 -21.87
N ILE A 326 16.67 -13.19 -22.33
CA ILE A 326 15.88 -14.40 -22.13
C ILE A 326 16.70 -15.47 -21.43
N ARG A 327 16.02 -16.38 -20.74
CA ARG A 327 16.63 -17.60 -20.24
C ARG A 327 17.16 -18.43 -21.42
N TRP A 328 18.43 -18.83 -21.33
CA TRP A 328 19.05 -19.65 -22.38
C TRP A 328 18.29 -20.98 -22.53
N ASN A 329 17.90 -21.29 -23.77
CA ASN A 329 17.23 -22.55 -24.11
C ASN A 329 17.79 -23.06 -25.46
N PRO A 330 18.42 -24.26 -25.50
CA PRO A 330 19.04 -24.80 -26.70
C PRO A 330 18.04 -25.18 -27.81
N PHE A 331 16.74 -25.28 -27.50
CA PHE A 331 15.69 -25.72 -28.44
C PHE A 331 14.85 -24.58 -29.04
N ARG A 332 15.03 -23.32 -28.62
CA ARG A 332 14.31 -22.18 -29.25
C ARG A 332 15.01 -21.78 -30.55
N SER A 333 14.32 -21.96 -31.68
CA SER A 333 14.92 -21.80 -33.02
C SER A 333 15.48 -20.40 -33.30
N LEU A 334 16.57 -20.35 -34.05
CA LEU A 334 17.28 -19.12 -34.45
C LEU A 334 16.40 -18.17 -35.28
N ILE A 335 15.44 -18.70 -36.05
CA ILE A 335 14.56 -17.92 -36.92
C ILE A 335 13.47 -17.20 -36.11
N PHE A 336 12.89 -17.87 -35.12
CA PHE A 336 11.94 -17.26 -34.20
C PHE A 336 12.58 -16.07 -33.47
N HIS A 337 13.84 -16.23 -33.05
CA HIS A 337 14.62 -15.15 -32.45
C HIS A 337 14.79 -13.94 -33.36
N ILE A 338 15.11 -14.11 -34.65
CA ILE A 338 15.39 -12.98 -35.55
C ILE A 338 14.13 -12.15 -35.84
N PHE A 339 13.01 -12.79 -36.17
CA PHE A 339 11.76 -12.08 -36.47
C PHE A 339 11.17 -11.42 -35.21
N PHE A 340 11.17 -12.15 -34.09
CA PHE A 340 10.71 -11.62 -32.81
C PHE A 340 11.57 -10.43 -32.36
N ARG A 341 12.89 -10.52 -32.51
CA ARG A 341 13.84 -9.43 -32.20
C ARG A 341 13.57 -8.17 -33.01
N LYS A 342 13.30 -8.28 -34.32
CA LYS A 342 12.99 -7.12 -35.17
C LYS A 342 11.69 -6.45 -34.73
N LYS A 343 10.62 -7.23 -34.50
CA LYS A 343 9.33 -6.70 -34.05
C LYS A 343 9.46 -6.03 -32.68
N LEU A 344 10.09 -6.71 -31.72
CA LEU A 344 10.30 -6.18 -30.36
C LEU A 344 11.11 -4.87 -30.39
N ARG A 345 12.18 -4.80 -31.18
CA ARG A 345 12.94 -3.56 -31.36
C ARG A 345 12.07 -2.42 -31.90
N ALA A 346 11.29 -2.66 -32.95
CA ALA A 346 10.41 -1.63 -33.51
C ALA A 346 9.37 -1.12 -32.49
N THR A 347 8.80 -2.01 -31.68
CA THR A 347 7.88 -1.64 -30.60
C THR A 347 8.56 -0.76 -29.53
N TYR A 348 9.79 -1.09 -29.13
CA TYR A 348 10.55 -0.27 -28.18
C TYR A 348 10.96 1.08 -28.77
N ASP A 349 11.40 1.11 -30.02
CA ASP A 349 11.75 2.36 -30.71
C ASP A 349 10.53 3.30 -30.78
N GLN A 350 9.34 2.75 -31.06
CA GLN A 350 8.09 3.52 -31.02
C GLN A 350 7.71 3.96 -29.60
N THR A 351 7.87 3.06 -28.61
CA THR A 351 7.63 3.34 -27.19
C THR A 351 8.50 4.50 -26.70
N TRP A 352 9.77 4.56 -27.13
CA TRP A 352 10.66 5.67 -26.80
C TRP A 352 10.23 6.99 -27.43
N ASN A 353 9.78 6.97 -28.70
CA ASN A 353 9.25 8.15 -29.36
C ASN A 353 8.01 8.69 -28.64
N ASN A 354 7.08 7.81 -28.27
CA ASN A 354 5.88 8.18 -27.52
C ASN A 354 6.23 8.79 -26.15
N LEU A 355 7.17 8.17 -25.43
CA LEU A 355 7.67 8.67 -24.15
C LEU A 355 8.30 10.06 -24.30
N ALA A 356 9.15 10.24 -25.31
CA ALA A 356 9.77 11.54 -25.59
C ALA A 356 8.74 12.63 -25.89
N LEU A 357 7.73 12.33 -26.71
CA LEU A 357 6.62 13.24 -27.00
C LEU A 357 5.82 13.59 -25.74
N TYR A 358 5.57 12.61 -24.87
CA TYR A 358 4.88 12.84 -23.61
C TYR A 358 5.67 13.77 -22.69
N CYS A 359 6.95 13.51 -22.46
CA CYS A 359 7.81 14.37 -21.65
C CYS A 359 7.94 15.79 -22.24
N GLN A 360 8.08 15.92 -23.55
CA GLN A 360 8.09 17.23 -24.22
C GLN A 360 6.76 17.98 -24.02
N GLY A 361 5.63 17.27 -24.05
CA GLY A 361 4.31 17.83 -23.75
C GLY A 361 4.24 18.45 -22.36
N LEU A 362 4.73 17.73 -21.34
CA LEU A 362 4.82 18.23 -19.96
C LEU A 362 5.68 19.50 -19.87
N ILE A 363 6.88 19.49 -20.48
CA ILE A 363 7.79 20.64 -20.50
C ILE A 363 7.13 21.86 -21.17
N ARG A 364 6.49 21.66 -22.34
CA ARG A 364 5.82 22.73 -23.08
C ARG A 364 4.68 23.37 -22.28
N GLU A 365 3.97 22.57 -21.49
CA GLU A 365 2.87 23.04 -20.64
C GLU A 365 3.34 23.58 -19.30
N GLY A 366 4.63 23.50 -18.99
CA GLY A 366 5.18 23.89 -17.67
C GLY A 366 4.65 23.02 -16.53
N LYS A 367 4.28 21.76 -16.82
CA LYS A 367 3.70 20.83 -15.86
C LYS A 367 4.72 19.77 -15.45
N GLN A 368 4.59 19.31 -14.21
CA GLN A 368 5.24 18.11 -13.73
C GLN A 368 4.36 16.88 -14.00
N HIS A 369 4.97 15.70 -14.01
CA HIS A 369 4.20 14.45 -14.01
C HIS A 369 3.46 14.31 -12.67
N HIS A 370 2.34 13.59 -12.66
CA HIS A 370 1.48 13.57 -11.46
C HIS A 370 2.05 12.70 -10.33
N ASN A 371 2.88 11.70 -10.65
CA ASN A 371 3.50 10.80 -9.69
C ASN A 371 5.01 11.07 -9.65
N LEU A 372 5.44 11.90 -8.71
CA LEU A 372 6.84 12.32 -8.60
C LEU A 372 7.62 11.37 -7.71
N ILE A 373 8.79 10.95 -8.15
CA ILE A 373 9.71 10.13 -7.37
C ILE A 373 10.92 10.96 -6.99
N VAL A 374 11.03 11.27 -5.71
CA VAL A 374 12.23 11.91 -5.16
C VAL A 374 13.36 10.89 -5.16
N THR A 375 14.37 11.10 -5.99
CA THR A 375 15.54 10.23 -6.03
C THR A 375 16.47 10.54 -4.85
N GLY A 376 17.12 9.52 -4.28
CA GLY A 376 17.96 9.69 -3.09
C GLY A 376 19.29 10.40 -3.32
N VAL A 377 19.54 10.84 -4.55
CA VAL A 377 20.85 11.30 -5.00
C VAL A 377 20.99 12.81 -5.04
N ASP A 378 19.86 13.51 -5.08
CA ASP A 378 19.83 14.95 -4.95
C ASP A 378 19.59 15.32 -3.48
N GLY A 379 20.67 15.66 -2.77
CA GLY A 379 20.65 16.30 -1.45
C GLY A 379 20.03 17.70 -1.46
N HIS A 380 19.11 17.97 -2.37
CA HIS A 380 18.30 19.18 -2.38
C HIS A 380 16.86 18.80 -2.11
N ALA A 381 16.48 19.01 -0.85
CA ALA A 381 15.11 19.23 -0.46
C ALA A 381 14.46 20.19 -1.45
N GLN A 382 13.68 19.67 -2.38
CA GLN A 382 12.56 20.43 -2.92
C GLN A 382 11.50 20.43 -1.83
N ALA A 383 11.69 21.31 -0.85
CA ALA A 383 10.59 21.85 -0.09
C ALA A 383 9.72 22.61 -1.10
N VAL A 384 8.69 21.94 -1.60
CA VAL A 384 7.60 22.60 -2.32
C VAL A 384 6.66 23.14 -1.23
N ALA A 385 6.50 24.46 -1.29
CA ALA A 385 5.68 25.27 -0.39
C ALA A 385 4.18 24.94 -0.44
#